data_AF-A0A2R6PUT0-F1
#
_entry.id   AF-A0A2R6PUT0-F1
#
_cell.length_a   1.000
_cell.length_b   1.000
_cell.length_c   1.000
_cell.angle_alpha   90.00
_cell.angle_beta   90.00
_cell.angle_gamma   90.00
#
_symmetry.space_group_name_H-M   'P 1'
#
loop_
_entity.id
_entity.type
_entity.pdbx_description
1 polymer ?
#
loop_
_entity_poly.entity_id
_entity_poly.type
_entity_poly.pdbx_seq_one_letter_code
_entity_poly.pdbx_strand_id
1 'polypeptide(L)'
;MAAGVAGVGLSWPSKLARSPNSIPPSLPPSSRSSRRRVVKMAISVDERKKNFTLQKSEEAFNAAKELMPGGVNSPVRAFKSVGGQPIVFDSVKGSHMWDIDGNEYIDYEYFGITPDLTTLGKIIGGGLPVGAYGGKRDIMEMVAPAGPMYQAGTLSGNPLAMTAGIHTLKRLKQPGNYQYLDKITSELVQGIIDAAKRAGHAICGGSIYGMFGFFFTEGPVYEFADAKKSDTAKFAKFFRGMLEEGVYFAPSQFEAGFTSLAHTSEDIQQTIEAAEKVLRQL
;
A
#
# COMPACT_ATOMS: atom_id res chain seq x y z
N MET A 1 34.86 26.80 -18.95
CA MET A 1 34.12 27.82 -19.73
C MET A 1 32.67 27.82 -19.28
N ALA A 2 31.98 28.95 -19.40
CA ALA A 2 30.59 29.12 -18.95
C ALA A 2 29.58 28.89 -20.10
N ALA A 3 28.30 29.20 -19.81
CA ALA A 3 27.11 29.14 -20.66
C ALA A 3 26.40 27.77 -20.75
N GLY A 4 25.06 27.70 -20.69
CA GLY A 4 24.13 28.81 -20.50
C GLY A 4 22.72 28.39 -20.08
N VAL A 5 22.05 29.27 -19.33
CA VAL A 5 20.63 29.16 -18.97
C VAL A 5 19.79 29.73 -20.10
N ALA A 6 18.79 28.98 -20.56
CA ALA A 6 17.76 29.47 -21.49
C ALA A 6 16.39 29.48 -20.79
N GLY A 7 16.04 30.60 -20.16
CA GLY A 7 14.69 30.83 -19.67
C GLY A 7 13.80 31.33 -20.80
N VAL A 8 12.60 30.76 -20.97
CA VAL A 8 11.57 31.27 -21.87
C VAL A 8 10.55 32.05 -21.05
N GLY A 9 10.73 33.36 -20.99
CA GLY A 9 9.74 34.26 -20.39
C GLY A 9 8.61 34.57 -21.38
N LEU A 10 7.37 34.37 -20.96
CA LEU A 10 6.18 34.85 -21.67
C LEU A 10 5.49 35.92 -20.83
N SER A 11 5.69 37.18 -21.22
CA SER A 11 4.99 38.34 -20.67
C SER A 11 3.65 38.56 -21.37
N TRP A 12 2.59 38.89 -20.63
CA TRP A 12 1.32 39.36 -21.21
C TRP A 12 0.95 40.77 -20.69
N PRO A 13 0.41 41.68 -21.53
CA PRO A 13 0.17 43.07 -21.10
C PRO A 13 -0.99 43.28 -20.13
N SER A 14 -0.82 44.33 -19.32
CA SER A 14 -1.74 44.93 -18.36
C SER A 14 -3.15 45.28 -18.89
N LYS A 15 -4.17 45.17 -18.01
CA LYS A 15 -4.90 46.32 -17.40
C LYS A 15 -6.23 45.89 -16.76
N LEU A 16 -6.38 46.15 -15.46
CA LEU A 16 -7.60 46.75 -14.87
C LEU A 16 -7.33 47.09 -13.41
N ALA A 17 -7.06 48.37 -13.14
CA ALA A 17 -7.01 48.94 -11.80
C ALA A 17 -7.92 50.17 -11.76
N ARG A 18 -8.71 50.29 -10.69
CA ARG A 18 -9.32 51.56 -10.27
C ARG A 18 -9.07 51.71 -8.76
N SER A 19 -8.73 52.93 -8.37
CA SER A 19 -8.37 53.34 -7.00
C SER A 19 -9.62 53.71 -6.17
N PRO A 20 -9.52 54.10 -4.88
CA PRO A 20 -8.90 55.38 -4.50
C PRO A 20 -8.03 55.37 -3.20
N ASN A 21 -7.18 56.40 -3.09
CA ASN A 21 -6.91 57.30 -1.94
C ASN A 21 -7.18 56.80 -0.50
N SER A 22 -6.37 57.10 0.53
CA SER A 22 -5.17 57.95 0.64
C SER A 22 -4.52 57.79 2.03
N ILE A 23 -3.19 57.70 2.12
CA ILE A 23 -2.44 57.75 3.40
C ILE A 23 -1.15 58.57 3.18
N PRO A 24 -0.92 59.69 3.92
CA PRO A 24 0.39 60.32 4.05
C PRO A 24 1.18 59.77 5.26
N PRO A 25 2.53 59.90 5.30
CA PRO A 25 3.40 59.02 6.10
C PRO A 25 4.05 59.68 7.33
N SER A 26 4.49 58.85 8.29
CA SER A 26 5.65 59.01 9.22
C SER A 26 5.49 58.05 10.42
N LEU A 27 6.50 57.56 11.14
CA LEU A 27 7.96 57.45 11.00
C LEU A 27 8.42 56.22 11.86
N PRO A 28 9.65 55.69 11.72
CA PRO A 28 10.12 54.47 12.40
C PRO A 28 10.86 54.78 13.74
N PRO A 29 11.54 53.82 14.39
CA PRO A 29 11.10 52.49 14.83
C PRO A 29 11.42 52.28 16.33
N SER A 30 11.18 51.09 16.90
CA SER A 30 12.18 50.31 17.68
C SER A 30 11.55 49.08 18.35
N SER A 31 12.36 48.33 19.11
CA SER A 31 12.26 46.89 19.23
C SER A 31 11.82 46.34 20.60
N ARG A 32 11.49 45.04 20.58
CA ARG A 32 11.63 44.00 21.63
C ARG A 32 10.44 43.69 22.56
N SER A 33 9.96 42.46 22.34
CA SER A 33 9.79 41.41 23.35
C SER A 33 8.83 41.67 24.53
N SER A 34 7.69 40.98 24.52
CA SER A 34 6.99 40.64 25.75
C SER A 34 6.83 39.12 25.86
N ARG A 35 7.18 38.57 27.04
CA ARG A 35 6.78 37.21 27.45
C ARG A 35 5.37 37.27 28.01
N ARG A 36 4.48 36.36 27.60
CA ARG A 36 3.32 35.96 28.41
C ARG A 36 3.44 34.48 28.78
N ARG A 37 3.11 34.15 30.04
CA ARG A 37 3.25 32.79 30.59
C ARG A 37 2.16 31.88 30.03
N VAL A 38 2.56 30.66 29.68
CA VAL A 38 1.66 29.55 29.34
C VAL A 38 1.21 28.86 30.63
N VAL A 39 -0.07 28.53 30.74
CA VAL A 39 -0.60 27.63 31.78
C VAL A 39 -0.33 26.19 31.35
N LYS A 40 0.40 25.41 32.16
CA LYS A 40 0.68 24.00 31.87
C LYS A 40 -0.58 23.15 32.08
N MET A 41 -1.06 22.51 31.02
CA MET A 41 -1.80 21.25 31.14
C MET A 41 -0.77 20.11 31.11
N ALA A 42 -0.61 19.40 32.22
CA ALA A 42 0.21 18.20 32.28
C ALA A 42 -0.67 16.99 31.99
N ILE A 43 -0.55 16.42 30.79
CA ILE A 43 -1.09 15.09 30.49
C ILE A 43 -0.08 14.09 31.01
N SER A 44 -0.45 13.31 32.02
CA SER A 44 0.34 12.18 32.50
C SER A 44 0.25 11.05 31.48
N VAL A 45 1.18 11.02 30.52
CA VAL A 45 1.42 9.81 29.72
C VAL A 45 2.07 8.79 30.64
N ASP A 46 1.44 7.63 30.82
CA ASP A 46 2.00 6.51 31.55
C ASP A 46 3.20 5.96 30.76
N GLU A 47 4.43 6.35 31.13
CA GLU A 47 5.69 5.97 30.47
C GLU A 47 6.08 4.49 30.69
N ARG A 48 5.11 3.57 30.72
CA ARG A 48 5.36 2.13 30.65
C ARG A 48 5.81 1.74 29.24
N LYS A 49 7.07 2.05 28.93
CA LYS A 49 7.81 1.45 27.81
C LYS A 49 7.70 -0.07 27.94
N LYS A 50 7.02 -0.71 26.98
CA LYS A 50 7.11 -2.17 26.77
C LYS A 50 8.58 -2.44 26.45
N ASN A 51 9.31 -3.11 27.34
CA ASN A 51 10.69 -3.51 27.07
C ASN A 51 10.66 -4.70 26.11
N PHE A 52 10.88 -4.41 24.82
CA PHE A 52 11.02 -5.45 23.81
C PHE A 52 12.33 -6.21 24.02
N THR A 53 12.27 -7.54 23.99
CA THR A 53 13.46 -8.42 23.92
C THR A 53 13.66 -8.77 22.46
N LEU A 54 14.84 -8.60 21.86
CA LEU A 54 15.03 -8.82 20.40
C LEU A 54 16.21 -9.75 20.08
N GLN A 55 16.65 -10.51 21.07
CA GLN A 55 17.89 -11.28 21.00
C GLN A 55 17.80 -12.42 19.97
N LYS A 56 16.71 -13.19 19.98
CA LYS A 56 16.52 -14.30 19.04
C LYS A 56 16.29 -13.78 17.62
N SER A 57 15.56 -12.67 17.46
CA SER A 57 15.41 -11.98 16.17
C SER A 57 16.75 -11.52 15.61
N GLU A 58 17.65 -10.99 16.45
CA GLU A 58 19.01 -10.64 16.04
C GLU A 58 19.87 -11.88 15.71
N GLU A 59 19.82 -12.94 16.51
CA GLU A 59 20.50 -14.22 16.24
C GLU A 59 20.04 -14.84 14.91
N ALA A 60 18.72 -14.89 14.67
CA ALA A 60 18.13 -15.37 13.44
C ALA A 60 18.50 -14.50 12.22
N PHE A 61 18.51 -13.16 12.36
CA PHE A 61 18.94 -12.27 11.30
C PHE A 61 20.45 -12.40 10.99
N ASN A 62 21.28 -12.63 12.01
CA ASN A 62 22.70 -12.88 11.82
C ASN A 62 22.94 -14.21 11.09
N ALA A 63 22.23 -15.28 11.45
CA ALA A 63 22.28 -16.53 10.70
C ALA A 63 21.79 -16.36 9.24
N ALA A 64 20.74 -15.56 9.01
CA ALA A 64 20.21 -15.32 7.67
C ALA A 64 21.20 -14.59 6.74
N LYS A 65 22.11 -13.76 7.27
CA LYS A 65 23.13 -13.05 6.44
C LYS A 65 24.11 -14.01 5.76
N GLU A 66 24.42 -15.14 6.39
CA GLU A 66 25.29 -16.18 5.83
C GLU A 66 24.57 -17.02 4.76
N LEU A 67 23.24 -16.99 4.74
CA LEU A 67 22.40 -17.75 3.81
C LEU A 67 21.88 -16.92 2.63
N MET A 68 21.76 -15.60 2.79
CA MET A 68 21.26 -14.71 1.74
C MET A 68 21.78 -13.27 1.88
N PRO A 69 22.14 -12.59 0.77
CA PRO A 69 22.76 -11.25 0.81
C PRO A 69 21.94 -10.23 1.62
N GLY A 70 22.52 -9.77 2.73
CA GLY A 70 21.89 -8.78 3.62
C GLY A 70 20.89 -9.36 4.63
N GLY A 71 20.71 -10.69 4.70
CA GLY A 71 19.89 -11.38 5.69
C GLY A 71 18.36 -11.19 5.56
N VAL A 72 17.91 -10.42 4.58
CA VAL A 72 16.49 -10.18 4.25
C VAL A 72 16.30 -10.11 2.75
N ASN A 73 15.11 -10.48 2.26
CA ASN A 73 14.79 -10.48 0.83
C ASN A 73 14.56 -9.09 0.22
N SER A 74 14.67 -8.01 1.00
CA SER A 74 14.51 -6.62 0.56
C SER A 74 15.32 -5.67 1.44
N PRO A 75 16.09 -4.70 0.88
CA PRO A 75 16.88 -3.74 1.66
C PRO A 75 16.06 -2.92 2.66
N VAL A 76 14.78 -2.65 2.37
CA VAL A 76 13.87 -1.91 3.27
C VAL A 76 13.56 -2.72 4.53
N ARG A 77 13.56 -4.06 4.44
CA ARG A 77 13.31 -4.96 5.58
C ARG A 77 14.53 -5.11 6.49
N ALA A 78 15.70 -4.57 6.13
CA ALA A 78 16.93 -4.67 6.93
C ALA A 78 16.99 -3.67 8.10
N PHE A 79 15.98 -2.80 8.25
CA PHE A 79 15.76 -1.82 9.34
C PHE A 79 16.90 -0.80 9.60
N LYS A 80 18.02 -0.89 8.87
CA LYS A 80 19.20 -0.01 8.96
C LYS A 80 18.89 1.49 8.85
N SER A 81 17.88 1.87 8.06
CA SER A 81 17.47 3.27 7.88
C SER A 81 16.62 3.83 9.02
N VAL A 82 16.04 2.98 9.87
CA VAL A 82 15.14 3.37 10.98
C VAL A 82 15.74 3.08 12.37
N GLY A 83 16.87 2.39 12.44
CA GLY A 83 17.56 2.07 13.69
C GLY A 83 17.01 0.80 14.34
N GLY A 84 17.48 -0.35 13.89
CA GLY A 84 17.12 -1.66 14.45
C GLY A 84 17.60 -2.80 13.56
N GLN A 85 17.30 -4.03 13.98
CA GLN A 85 17.40 -5.25 13.17
C GLN A 85 15.98 -5.74 12.82
N PRO A 86 15.81 -6.60 11.80
CA PRO A 86 14.51 -7.18 11.46
C PRO A 86 13.97 -8.02 12.62
N ILE A 87 12.66 -7.92 12.87
CA ILE A 87 11.94 -8.71 13.86
C ILE A 87 11.41 -9.98 13.17
N VAL A 88 11.57 -11.14 13.81
CA VAL A 88 11.17 -12.43 13.23
C VAL A 88 9.88 -12.92 13.91
N PHE A 89 8.77 -12.94 13.16
CA PHE A 89 7.48 -13.36 13.68
C PHE A 89 7.36 -14.88 13.80
N ASP A 90 6.83 -15.34 14.93
CA ASP A 90 6.60 -16.76 15.28
C ASP A 90 5.16 -17.18 14.99
N SER A 91 4.20 -16.39 15.46
CA SER A 91 2.78 -16.76 15.41
C SER A 91 1.85 -15.55 15.34
N VAL A 92 0.63 -15.76 14.86
CA VAL A 92 -0.41 -14.74 14.73
C VAL A 92 -1.77 -15.28 15.17
N LYS A 93 -2.61 -14.43 15.76
CA LYS A 93 -3.98 -14.77 16.18
C LYS A 93 -4.87 -13.54 16.17
N GLY A 94 -5.82 -13.51 15.23
CA GLY A 94 -6.63 -12.34 15.00
C GLY A 94 -5.76 -11.16 14.56
N SER A 95 -5.90 -10.02 15.23
CA SER A 95 -5.08 -8.83 14.97
C SER A 95 -3.73 -8.83 15.67
N HIS A 96 -3.43 -9.82 16.53
CA HIS A 96 -2.20 -9.86 17.34
C HIS A 96 -1.15 -10.77 16.70
N MET A 97 0.11 -10.36 16.78
CA MET A 97 1.27 -11.07 16.25
C MET A 97 2.32 -11.20 17.35
N TRP A 98 2.94 -12.38 17.48
CA TRP A 98 4.05 -12.61 18.41
C TRP A 98 5.33 -12.89 17.64
N ASP A 99 6.43 -12.27 18.06
CA ASP A 99 7.77 -12.61 17.57
C ASP A 99 8.38 -13.80 18.31
N ILE A 100 9.47 -14.34 17.77
CA ILE A 100 10.19 -15.46 18.38
C ILE A 100 10.76 -15.12 19.77
N ASP A 101 10.92 -13.83 20.08
CA ASP A 101 11.31 -13.30 21.39
C ASP A 101 10.14 -13.20 22.38
N GLY A 102 8.89 -13.41 21.94
CA GLY A 102 7.68 -13.39 22.75
C GLY A 102 7.06 -11.99 22.90
N ASN A 103 7.54 -10.99 22.17
CA ASN A 103 6.90 -9.68 22.12
C ASN A 103 5.62 -9.74 21.29
N GLU A 104 4.61 -9.00 21.74
CA GLU A 104 3.30 -8.92 21.09
C GLU A 104 3.12 -7.57 20.38
N TYR A 105 2.77 -7.66 19.10
CA TYR A 105 2.47 -6.61 18.12
C TYR A 105 1.03 -6.79 17.59
N ILE A 106 0.59 -5.88 16.72
CA ILE A 106 -0.77 -5.85 16.13
C ILE A 106 -0.62 -5.60 14.57
N ASP A 107 -1.65 -5.51 13.71
CA ASP A 107 -1.63 -4.97 12.29
C ASP A 107 -2.99 -4.31 11.89
N TYR A 108 -3.17 -3.31 10.98
CA TYR A 108 -4.47 -2.96 10.28
C TYR A 108 -4.39 -2.16 8.97
N GLU A 109 -5.43 -2.22 8.13
CA GLU A 109 -6.73 -1.56 8.38
C GLU A 109 -7.96 -2.48 8.59
N TYR A 110 -7.84 -3.76 8.22
CA TYR A 110 -8.86 -4.79 8.48
C TYR A 110 -8.79 -5.37 9.91
N PHE A 111 -7.60 -5.36 10.53
CA PHE A 111 -7.26 -6.13 11.73
C PHE A 111 -7.28 -5.37 13.08
N GLY A 112 -6.44 -4.36 13.29
CA GLY A 112 -6.23 -3.61 14.56
C GLY A 112 -5.02 -2.63 14.84
N ILE A 113 -3.98 -2.35 14.01
CA ILE A 113 -2.94 -1.26 14.13
C ILE A 113 -3.25 0.04 13.42
N THR A 114 -3.29 1.17 14.15
CA THR A 114 -3.06 2.49 13.53
C THR A 114 -1.57 2.66 13.24
N PRO A 115 -1.15 2.74 11.96
CA PRO A 115 0.24 3.01 11.64
C PRO A 115 0.59 4.47 11.95
N ASP A 116 1.86 4.71 12.27
CA ASP A 116 2.40 6.07 12.38
C ASP A 116 2.39 6.80 11.04
N LEU A 117 2.58 6.05 9.95
CA LEU A 117 2.58 6.52 8.57
C LEU A 117 2.03 5.44 7.61
N THR A 118 1.07 5.81 6.77
CA THR A 118 0.49 5.00 5.69
C THR A 118 0.96 5.54 4.33
N THR A 119 1.39 4.66 3.43
CA THR A 119 1.60 4.96 2.02
C THR A 119 0.46 4.42 1.17
N LEU A 120 -0.09 5.24 0.28
CA LEU A 120 -1.24 4.92 -0.57
C LEU A 120 -0.90 5.13 -2.06
N GLY A 121 -1.63 4.45 -2.93
CA GLY A 121 -1.48 4.56 -4.38
C GLY A 121 -2.60 3.82 -5.12
N LYS A 122 -2.37 3.47 -6.39
CA LYS A 122 -3.34 2.74 -7.24
C LYS A 122 -4.71 3.44 -7.29
N ILE A 123 -5.69 2.92 -6.56
CA ILE A 123 -7.11 3.31 -6.59
C ILE A 123 -7.32 4.79 -6.23
N ILE A 124 -6.48 5.37 -5.34
CA ILE A 124 -6.61 6.78 -4.93
C ILE A 124 -6.40 7.78 -6.08
N GLY A 125 -5.83 7.35 -7.21
CA GLY A 125 -5.69 8.17 -8.42
C GLY A 125 -6.79 7.95 -9.47
N GLY A 126 -7.73 7.03 -9.25
CA GLY A 126 -8.81 6.74 -10.20
C GLY A 126 -8.32 6.29 -11.59
N GLY A 127 -7.18 5.61 -11.66
CA GLY A 127 -6.52 5.21 -12.92
C GLY A 127 -5.43 6.16 -13.39
N LEU A 128 -5.24 7.31 -12.73
CA LEU A 128 -4.18 8.29 -13.04
C LEU A 128 -3.02 8.21 -12.03
N PRO A 129 -1.82 8.73 -12.37
CA PRO A 129 -0.64 8.64 -11.50
C PRO A 129 -0.82 9.41 -10.19
N VAL A 130 -1.09 8.68 -9.11
CA VAL A 130 -1.13 9.21 -7.74
C VAL A 130 -0.49 8.22 -6.77
N GLY A 131 0.50 8.70 -6.03
CA GLY A 131 0.92 8.16 -4.75
C GLY A 131 0.69 9.21 -3.66
N ALA A 132 0.45 8.77 -2.44
CA ALA A 132 0.33 9.63 -1.27
C ALA A 132 0.98 8.98 -0.05
N TYR A 133 1.35 9.79 0.93
CA TYR A 133 1.73 9.34 2.26
C TYR A 133 1.04 10.27 3.28
N GLY A 134 0.64 9.71 4.42
CA GLY A 134 -0.08 10.41 5.47
C GLY A 134 -0.03 9.62 6.75
N GLY A 135 -0.21 10.26 7.91
CA GLY A 135 0.00 9.60 9.19
C GLY A 135 -0.30 10.51 10.36
N LYS A 136 0.37 10.27 11.50
CA LYS A 136 0.23 11.12 12.68
C LYS A 136 0.63 12.57 12.36
N ARG A 137 -0.09 13.49 12.99
CA ARG A 137 0.00 14.94 12.73
C ARG A 137 1.41 15.49 12.95
N ASP A 138 2.02 15.14 14.08
CA ASP A 138 3.37 15.52 14.47
C ASP A 138 4.44 15.07 13.45
N ILE A 139 4.28 13.88 12.86
CA ILE A 139 5.12 13.41 11.76
C ILE A 139 4.86 14.22 10.48
N MET A 140 3.59 14.42 10.11
CA MET A 140 3.24 15.15 8.88
C MET A 140 3.56 16.65 8.94
N GLU A 141 3.57 17.25 10.13
CA GLU A 141 3.98 18.65 10.36
C GLU A 141 5.50 18.84 10.22
N MET A 142 6.30 17.77 10.09
CA MET A 142 7.70 17.87 9.66
C MET A 142 7.86 18.15 8.16
N VAL A 143 6.85 17.89 7.33
CA VAL A 143 6.90 18.08 5.87
C VAL A 143 6.83 19.56 5.52
N ALA A 144 7.69 20.01 4.60
CA ALA A 144 7.64 21.38 4.08
C ALA A 144 6.30 21.66 3.36
N PRO A 145 5.71 22.87 3.50
CA PRO A 145 6.27 24.06 4.15
C PRO A 145 5.98 24.17 5.66
N ALA A 146 5.31 23.19 6.29
CA ALA A 146 5.01 23.23 7.72
C ALA A 146 6.27 22.99 8.58
N GLY A 147 7.12 22.06 8.15
CA GLY A 147 8.36 21.69 8.82
C GLY A 147 9.59 21.65 7.91
N PRO A 148 10.74 21.19 8.45
CA PRO A 148 12.04 21.29 7.77
C PRO A 148 12.30 20.21 6.72
N MET A 149 11.51 19.13 6.65
CA MET A 149 11.73 18.04 5.71
C MET A 149 11.21 18.41 4.32
N TYR A 150 12.13 18.70 3.40
CA TYR A 150 11.77 19.07 2.03
C TYR A 150 11.18 17.89 1.26
N GLN A 151 9.96 18.06 0.74
CA GLN A 151 9.37 17.20 -0.27
C GLN A 151 8.69 18.09 -1.32
N ALA A 152 8.90 17.77 -2.60
CA ALA A 152 8.27 18.46 -3.72
C ALA A 152 7.89 17.48 -4.83
N GLY A 153 7.05 17.92 -5.75
CA GLY A 153 6.68 17.19 -6.96
C GLY A 153 5.82 18.06 -7.87
N THR A 154 6.32 18.37 -9.07
CA THR A 154 5.70 19.34 -9.99
C THR A 154 4.26 19.00 -10.39
N LEU A 155 3.92 17.70 -10.41
CA LEU A 155 2.60 17.19 -10.80
C LEU A 155 1.81 16.57 -9.62
N SER A 156 2.35 16.68 -8.39
CA SER A 156 1.67 16.22 -7.18
C SER A 156 0.39 17.02 -6.96
N GLY A 157 -0.73 16.32 -6.73
CA GLY A 157 -2.04 16.97 -6.55
C GLY A 157 -2.64 17.61 -7.80
N ASN A 158 -2.18 17.23 -9.02
CA ASN A 158 -2.76 17.77 -10.26
C ASN A 158 -4.30 17.55 -10.34
N PRO A 159 -5.07 18.52 -10.85
CA PRO A 159 -6.52 18.54 -10.70
C PRO A 159 -7.23 17.39 -11.41
N LEU A 160 -6.67 16.88 -12.52
CA LEU A 160 -7.22 15.75 -13.26
C LEU A 160 -7.18 14.46 -12.42
N ALA A 161 -6.01 14.14 -11.86
CA ALA A 161 -5.83 12.97 -11.00
C ALA A 161 -6.61 13.09 -9.67
N MET A 162 -6.68 14.28 -9.08
CA MET A 162 -7.50 14.51 -7.89
C MET A 162 -9.00 14.34 -8.17
N THR A 163 -9.49 14.81 -9.31
CA THR A 163 -10.90 14.64 -9.71
C THR A 163 -11.24 13.16 -9.92
N ALA A 164 -10.42 12.43 -10.67
CA ALA A 164 -10.60 10.99 -10.89
C ALA A 164 -10.59 10.21 -9.56
N GLY A 165 -9.56 10.43 -8.73
CA GLY A 165 -9.43 9.81 -7.41
C GLY A 165 -10.63 10.05 -6.49
N ILE A 166 -11.09 11.31 -6.38
CA ILE A 166 -12.26 11.66 -5.56
C ILE A 166 -13.52 10.94 -6.04
N HIS A 167 -13.76 10.85 -7.35
CA HIS A 167 -14.93 10.16 -7.90
C HIS A 167 -14.86 8.64 -7.71
N THR A 168 -13.68 8.03 -7.91
CA THR A 168 -13.44 6.61 -7.62
C THR A 168 -13.68 6.29 -6.15
N LEU A 169 -13.12 7.08 -5.22
CA LEU A 169 -13.31 6.87 -3.79
C LEU A 169 -14.76 7.11 -3.35
N LYS A 170 -15.46 8.09 -3.92
CA LYS A 170 -16.90 8.30 -3.68
C LYS A 170 -17.74 7.10 -4.13
N ARG A 171 -17.43 6.50 -5.29
CA ARG A 171 -18.12 5.29 -5.77
C ARG A 171 -17.84 4.11 -4.84
N LEU A 172 -16.57 3.83 -4.49
CA LEU A 172 -16.20 2.72 -3.60
C LEU A 172 -16.81 2.85 -2.19
N LYS A 173 -16.99 4.08 -1.68
CA LYS A 173 -17.62 4.34 -0.37
C LYS A 173 -19.14 4.13 -0.33
N GLN A 174 -19.81 3.84 -1.45
CA GLN A 174 -21.24 3.53 -1.41
C GLN A 174 -21.49 2.21 -0.63
N PRO A 175 -22.52 2.14 0.23
CA PRO A 175 -22.84 0.93 1.00
C PRO A 175 -23.02 -0.30 0.10
N GLY A 176 -22.51 -1.45 0.54
CA GLY A 176 -22.61 -2.72 -0.18
C GLY A 176 -21.46 -3.00 -1.15
N ASN A 177 -20.69 -1.99 -1.60
CA ASN A 177 -19.67 -2.21 -2.64
C ASN A 177 -18.51 -3.10 -2.18
N TYR A 178 -18.04 -2.98 -0.94
CA TYR A 178 -17.00 -3.87 -0.41
C TYR A 178 -17.52 -5.29 -0.14
N GLN A 179 -18.78 -5.42 0.31
CA GLN A 179 -19.44 -6.72 0.47
C GLN A 179 -19.65 -7.42 -0.87
N TYR A 180 -19.96 -6.66 -1.93
CA TYR A 180 -20.08 -7.16 -3.29
C TYR A 180 -18.74 -7.66 -3.83
N LEU A 181 -17.67 -6.85 -3.69
CA LEU A 181 -16.31 -7.25 -4.08
C LEU A 181 -15.86 -8.51 -3.33
N ASP A 182 -16.07 -8.58 -2.02
CA ASP A 182 -15.73 -9.74 -1.19
C ASP A 182 -16.44 -11.02 -1.65
N LYS A 183 -17.76 -10.92 -1.90
CA LYS A 183 -18.58 -12.00 -2.45
C LYS A 183 -18.01 -12.51 -3.79
N ILE A 184 -17.96 -11.65 -4.81
CA ILE A 184 -17.62 -12.09 -6.18
C ILE A 184 -16.19 -12.61 -6.30
N THR A 185 -15.27 -12.07 -5.49
CA THR A 185 -13.86 -12.47 -5.50
C THR A 185 -13.65 -13.80 -4.79
N SER A 186 -14.40 -14.04 -3.71
CA SER A 186 -14.38 -15.31 -2.99
C SER A 186 -15.05 -16.42 -3.80
N GLU A 187 -16.17 -16.12 -4.47
CA GLU A 187 -16.81 -17.02 -5.45
C GLU A 187 -15.83 -17.40 -6.58
N LEU A 188 -15.13 -16.42 -7.16
CA LEU A 188 -14.14 -16.62 -8.21
C LEU A 188 -12.99 -17.54 -7.78
N VAL A 189 -12.29 -17.20 -6.70
CA VAL A 189 -11.08 -17.94 -6.28
C VAL A 189 -11.43 -19.35 -5.81
N GLN A 190 -12.55 -19.51 -5.10
CA GLN A 190 -13.02 -20.82 -4.65
C GLN A 190 -13.46 -21.69 -5.84
N GLY A 191 -14.17 -21.12 -6.81
CA GLY A 191 -14.58 -21.82 -8.03
C GLY A 191 -13.40 -22.34 -8.84
N ILE A 192 -12.35 -21.53 -9.02
CA ILE A 192 -11.10 -21.93 -9.70
C ILE A 192 -10.38 -23.04 -8.91
N ILE A 193 -10.26 -22.90 -7.59
CA ILE A 193 -9.64 -23.91 -6.71
C ILE A 193 -10.37 -25.25 -6.79
N ASP A 194 -11.70 -25.24 -6.76
CA ASP A 194 -12.49 -26.47 -6.78
C ASP A 194 -12.51 -27.11 -8.18
N ALA A 195 -12.51 -26.30 -9.25
CA ALA A 195 -12.33 -26.80 -10.63
C ALA A 195 -10.97 -27.49 -10.81
N ALA A 196 -9.88 -26.88 -10.32
CA ALA A 196 -8.54 -27.45 -10.37
C ALA A 196 -8.42 -28.75 -9.55
N LYS A 197 -9.04 -28.80 -8.36
CA LYS A 197 -9.12 -30.03 -7.55
C LYS A 197 -9.91 -31.13 -8.25
N ARG A 198 -11.06 -30.81 -8.89
CA ARG A 198 -11.83 -31.75 -9.72
C ARG A 198 -11.02 -32.29 -10.91
N ALA A 199 -10.14 -31.47 -11.48
CA ALA A 199 -9.19 -31.86 -12.54
C ALA A 199 -7.92 -32.58 -12.03
N GLY A 200 -7.79 -32.82 -10.72
CA GLY A 200 -6.65 -33.54 -10.13
C GLY A 200 -5.39 -32.69 -9.91
N HIS A 201 -5.50 -31.36 -9.89
CA HIS A 201 -4.36 -30.48 -9.63
C HIS A 201 -4.26 -30.05 -8.16
N ALA A 202 -3.05 -30.16 -7.61
CA ALA A 202 -2.68 -29.47 -6.38
C ALA A 202 -2.76 -27.94 -6.58
N ILE A 203 -3.59 -27.30 -5.76
CA ILE A 203 -3.79 -25.85 -5.75
C ILE A 203 -4.24 -25.40 -4.36
N CYS A 204 -3.83 -24.20 -3.97
CA CYS A 204 -4.38 -23.47 -2.83
C CYS A 204 -4.44 -21.97 -3.12
N GLY A 205 -5.19 -21.20 -2.33
CA GLY A 205 -5.33 -19.77 -2.54
C GLY A 205 -6.38 -19.16 -1.61
N GLY A 206 -6.74 -17.91 -1.87
CA GLY A 206 -7.75 -17.18 -1.13
C GLY A 206 -7.97 -15.76 -1.63
N SER A 207 -8.86 -15.05 -0.95
CA SER A 207 -9.31 -13.69 -1.26
C SER A 207 -9.34 -12.81 -0.01
N ILE A 208 -9.23 -11.50 -0.21
CA ILE A 208 -9.55 -10.47 0.79
C ILE A 208 -10.19 -9.31 0.01
N TYR A 209 -11.50 -9.08 0.22
CA TYR A 209 -12.29 -8.13 -0.57
C TYR A 209 -12.08 -8.34 -2.08
N GLY A 210 -11.71 -7.30 -2.83
CA GLY A 210 -11.51 -7.33 -4.28
C GLY A 210 -10.17 -7.90 -4.75
N MET A 211 -9.35 -8.47 -3.87
CA MET A 211 -8.03 -9.05 -4.19
C MET A 211 -8.04 -10.57 -3.98
N PHE A 212 -7.40 -11.33 -4.86
CA PHE A 212 -7.24 -12.78 -4.74
C PHE A 212 -5.86 -13.27 -5.18
N GLY A 213 -5.54 -14.51 -4.82
CA GLY A 213 -4.39 -15.23 -5.34
C GLY A 213 -4.58 -16.74 -5.21
N PHE A 214 -3.98 -17.49 -6.12
CA PHE A 214 -3.92 -18.95 -6.06
C PHE A 214 -2.55 -19.44 -6.56
N PHE A 215 -2.12 -20.59 -6.07
CA PHE A 215 -0.79 -21.17 -6.24
C PHE A 215 -0.93 -22.63 -6.67
N PHE A 216 -0.31 -23.02 -7.79
CA PHE A 216 -0.28 -24.42 -8.26
C PHE A 216 0.71 -25.26 -7.43
N THR A 217 0.39 -25.44 -6.14
CA THR A 217 1.14 -26.25 -5.18
C THR A 217 0.19 -26.79 -4.11
N GLU A 218 0.66 -27.74 -3.31
CA GLU A 218 -0.07 -28.17 -2.11
C GLU A 218 -0.03 -27.06 -1.06
N GLY A 219 -1.20 -26.69 -0.54
CA GLY A 219 -1.32 -25.63 0.46
C GLY A 219 -1.16 -26.14 1.90
N PRO A 220 -1.13 -25.22 2.88
CA PRO A 220 -1.25 -23.77 2.72
C PRO A 220 0.04 -23.08 2.27
N VAL A 221 -0.10 -21.89 1.66
CA VAL A 221 1.01 -20.96 1.41
C VAL A 221 0.94 -19.86 2.47
N TYR A 222 1.88 -19.88 3.42
CA TYR A 222 1.97 -18.84 4.46
C TYR A 222 3.13 -17.88 4.21
N GLU A 223 4.19 -18.34 3.57
CA GLU A 223 5.37 -17.52 3.28
C GLU A 223 5.84 -17.60 1.82
N PHE A 224 6.83 -16.75 1.50
CA PHE A 224 7.41 -16.71 0.15
C PHE A 224 8.13 -18.01 -0.23
N ALA A 225 8.63 -18.78 0.75
CA ALA A 225 9.22 -20.09 0.49
C ALA A 225 8.16 -21.11 0.04
N ASP A 226 6.94 -21.05 0.57
CA ASP A 226 5.82 -21.88 0.11
C ASP A 226 5.37 -21.49 -1.29
N ALA A 227 5.19 -20.18 -1.54
CA ALA A 227 4.76 -19.68 -2.85
C ALA A 227 5.69 -20.17 -3.97
N LYS A 228 7.02 -20.20 -3.74
CA LYS A 228 8.02 -20.73 -4.69
C LYS A 228 7.86 -22.21 -5.05
N LYS A 229 7.14 -23.01 -4.25
CA LYS A 229 6.81 -24.41 -4.55
C LYS A 229 5.74 -24.55 -5.65
N SER A 230 5.20 -23.44 -6.15
CA SER A 230 4.25 -23.41 -7.26
C SER A 230 4.85 -23.90 -8.58
N ASP A 231 4.10 -24.74 -9.28
CA ASP A 231 4.39 -25.13 -10.66
C ASP A 231 4.15 -23.95 -11.61
N THR A 232 5.18 -23.13 -11.77
CA THR A 232 5.17 -21.95 -12.65
C THR A 232 5.04 -22.32 -14.14
N ALA A 233 5.41 -23.54 -14.54
CA ALA A 233 5.23 -24.03 -15.91
C ALA A 233 3.77 -24.37 -16.19
N LYS A 234 3.08 -25.01 -15.23
CA LYS A 234 1.62 -25.21 -15.28
C LYS A 234 0.87 -23.88 -15.23
N PHE A 235 1.27 -22.94 -14.37
CA PHE A 235 0.71 -21.58 -14.39
C PHE A 235 0.83 -20.93 -15.78
N ALA A 236 1.99 -21.02 -16.43
CA ALA A 236 2.20 -20.44 -17.76
C ALA A 236 1.33 -21.10 -18.85
N LYS A 237 1.04 -22.40 -18.74
CA LYS A 237 0.05 -23.07 -19.61
C LYS A 237 -1.38 -22.62 -19.29
N PHE A 238 -1.77 -22.61 -18.01
CA PHE A 238 -3.07 -22.14 -17.54
C PHE A 238 -3.37 -20.72 -18.02
N PHE A 239 -2.44 -19.79 -17.83
CA PHE A 239 -2.54 -18.41 -18.29
C PHE A 239 -2.81 -18.30 -19.80
N ARG A 240 -2.13 -19.12 -20.63
CA ARG A 240 -2.37 -19.13 -22.09
C ARG A 240 -3.75 -19.69 -22.44
N GLY A 241 -4.15 -20.80 -21.82
CA GLY A 241 -5.49 -21.35 -22.02
C GLY A 241 -6.59 -20.35 -21.61
N MET A 242 -6.44 -19.67 -20.46
CA MET A 242 -7.39 -18.64 -20.05
C MET A 242 -7.44 -17.48 -21.05
N LEU A 243 -6.30 -17.08 -21.62
CA LEU A 243 -6.24 -16.05 -22.66
C LEU A 243 -6.94 -16.49 -23.96
N GLU A 244 -6.86 -17.77 -24.32
CA GLU A 244 -7.58 -18.38 -25.45
C GLU A 244 -9.10 -18.45 -25.21
N GLU A 245 -9.55 -18.62 -23.96
CA GLU A 245 -10.95 -18.46 -23.54
C GLU A 245 -11.37 -16.99 -23.33
N GLY A 246 -10.50 -16.01 -23.63
CA GLY A 246 -10.80 -14.58 -23.54
C GLY A 246 -10.64 -13.95 -22.14
N VAL A 247 -10.10 -14.68 -21.16
CA VAL A 247 -9.88 -14.21 -19.79
C VAL A 247 -8.43 -13.82 -19.56
N TYR A 248 -8.18 -12.54 -19.23
CA TYR A 248 -6.85 -12.01 -18.97
C TYR A 248 -6.54 -11.95 -17.46
N PHE A 249 -5.65 -12.84 -16.98
CA PHE A 249 -5.05 -12.75 -15.65
C PHE A 249 -3.73 -11.97 -15.68
N ALA A 250 -3.18 -11.64 -14.50
CA ALA A 250 -1.80 -11.20 -14.39
C ALA A 250 -0.85 -12.30 -14.93
N PRO A 251 0.14 -11.98 -15.78
CA PRO A 251 1.03 -12.97 -16.41
C PRO A 251 2.14 -13.47 -15.46
N SER A 252 1.82 -13.72 -14.19
CA SER A 252 2.76 -14.15 -13.16
C SER A 252 2.05 -14.94 -12.05
N GLN A 253 2.60 -16.09 -11.68
CA GLN A 253 2.17 -16.91 -10.54
C GLN A 253 2.35 -16.17 -9.19
N PHE A 254 3.13 -15.09 -9.16
CA PHE A 254 3.46 -14.35 -7.94
C PHE A 254 2.80 -12.97 -7.86
N GLU A 255 1.88 -12.66 -8.78
CA GLU A 255 1.06 -11.46 -8.75
C GLU A 255 -0.34 -11.76 -8.20
N ALA A 256 -0.92 -10.81 -7.48
CA ALA A 256 -2.31 -10.90 -7.04
C ALA A 256 -3.26 -10.56 -8.20
N GLY A 257 -4.39 -11.26 -8.26
CA GLY A 257 -5.52 -10.91 -9.10
C GLY A 257 -6.45 -9.90 -8.40
N PHE A 258 -7.22 -9.16 -9.20
CA PHE A 258 -8.17 -8.16 -8.71
C PHE A 258 -9.49 -8.25 -9.46
N THR A 259 -10.60 -8.22 -8.73
CA THR A 259 -11.94 -7.97 -9.30
C THR A 259 -12.24 -6.47 -9.30
N SER A 260 -13.36 -6.08 -9.90
CA SER A 260 -13.82 -4.69 -9.91
C SER A 260 -15.34 -4.62 -9.84
N LEU A 261 -15.89 -3.46 -9.47
CA LEU A 261 -17.34 -3.19 -9.48
C LEU A 261 -17.98 -3.22 -10.89
N ALA A 262 -17.24 -3.61 -11.93
CA ALA A 262 -17.77 -3.87 -13.27
C ALA A 262 -17.98 -5.37 -13.54
N HIS A 263 -17.32 -6.26 -12.78
CA HIS A 263 -17.54 -7.70 -12.90
C HIS A 263 -18.90 -8.05 -12.27
N THR A 264 -19.74 -8.71 -13.05
CA THR A 264 -21.03 -9.28 -12.66
C THR A 264 -20.87 -10.73 -12.19
N SER A 265 -21.90 -11.31 -11.56
CA SER A 265 -21.88 -12.76 -11.24
C SER A 265 -21.78 -13.64 -12.49
N GLU A 266 -22.27 -13.16 -13.63
CA GLU A 266 -22.16 -13.83 -14.93
C GLU A 266 -20.67 -13.92 -15.35
N ASP A 267 -19.93 -12.80 -15.30
CA ASP A 267 -18.50 -12.76 -15.65
C ASP A 267 -17.67 -13.70 -14.75
N ILE A 268 -18.01 -13.79 -13.46
CA ILE A 268 -17.37 -14.72 -12.52
C ILE A 268 -17.64 -16.17 -12.92
N GLN A 269 -18.90 -16.52 -13.20
CA GLN A 269 -19.27 -17.88 -13.56
C GLN A 269 -18.63 -18.31 -14.89
N GLN A 270 -18.67 -17.45 -15.91
CA GLN A 270 -17.98 -17.68 -17.19
C GLN A 270 -16.47 -17.86 -17.01
N THR A 271 -15.85 -17.09 -16.11
CA THR A 271 -14.43 -17.24 -15.77
C THR A 271 -14.12 -18.58 -15.09
N ILE A 272 -14.98 -19.07 -14.20
CA ILE A 272 -14.83 -20.37 -13.54
C ILE A 272 -15.00 -21.52 -14.55
N GLU A 273 -15.96 -21.42 -15.47
CA GLU A 273 -16.19 -22.40 -16.53
C GLU A 273 -15.02 -22.49 -17.52
N ALA A 274 -14.49 -21.34 -17.95
CA ALA A 274 -13.26 -21.25 -18.74
C ALA A 274 -12.08 -21.88 -17.98
N ALA A 275 -11.93 -21.59 -16.68
CA ALA A 275 -10.89 -22.19 -15.85
C ALA A 275 -11.03 -23.71 -15.80
N GLU A 276 -12.21 -24.26 -15.56
CA GLU A 276 -12.42 -25.71 -15.53
C GLU A 276 -12.10 -26.36 -16.88
N LYS A 277 -12.51 -25.74 -17.99
CA LYS A 277 -12.20 -26.21 -19.36
C LYS A 277 -10.70 -26.26 -19.64
N VAL A 278 -9.96 -25.23 -19.22
CA VAL A 278 -8.49 -25.15 -19.39
C VAL A 278 -7.79 -26.15 -18.46
N LEU A 279 -8.16 -26.21 -17.19
CA LEU A 279 -7.56 -27.10 -16.19
C LEU A 279 -7.70 -28.58 -16.56
N ARG A 280 -8.81 -28.99 -17.18
CA ARG A 280 -9.00 -30.36 -17.70
C ARG A 280 -8.03 -30.75 -18.84
N GLN A 281 -7.23 -29.82 -19.37
CA GLN A 281 -6.29 -30.03 -20.49
C GLN A 281 -4.81 -29.95 -20.08
N LEU A 282 -4.50 -29.71 -18.78
CA LEU A 282 -3.13 -29.45 -18.29
C LEU A 282 -2.36 -30.67 -17.75
#